data_AF-A0A7C2GWE9-F1
#
_entry.id   AF-A0A7C2GWE9-F1
#
_cell.length_a   1.000
_cell.length_b   1.000
_cell.length_c   1.000
_cell.angle_alpha   90.00
_cell.angle_beta   90.00
_cell.angle_gamma   90.00
#
_symmetry.space_group_name_H-M   'P 1'
#
loop_
_entity.id
_entity.type
_entity.pdbx_description
1 polymer ?
#
loop_
_entity_poly.entity_id
_entity_poly.type
_entity_poly.pdbx_seq_one_letter_code
_entity_poly.pdbx_strand_id
1 'polypeptide(L)'
;MTLDVLRGGKKIRLEVRIAERHDEASTYAELASREENLIAELGIFAVDLTPALREQLAPARSETGGVLVAARHADSAVLEEGFRAGDLIYAVNRMPVRNVAELRAFLRKQKSGAALAFQVERNGRLRFVSLELP
;
A
#
# COMPACT_ATOMS: atom_id res chain seq x y z
N MET A 1 17.84 -12.58 -13.57
CA MET A 1 18.54 -11.29 -13.78
C MET A 1 18.82 -10.69 -12.41
N THR A 2 20.04 -10.19 -12.18
CA THR A 2 20.46 -9.70 -10.87
C THR A 2 20.28 -8.19 -10.82
N LEU A 3 19.48 -7.68 -9.87
CA LEU A 3 19.29 -6.24 -9.65
C LEU A 3 20.02 -5.87 -8.35
N ASP A 4 21.03 -4.99 -8.44
CA ASP A 4 21.72 -4.46 -7.27
C ASP A 4 20.95 -3.23 -6.75
N VAL A 5 20.40 -3.32 -5.54
CA VAL A 5 19.68 -2.21 -4.89
C VAL A 5 20.47 -1.75 -3.67
N LEU A 6 20.67 -0.42 -3.56
CA LEU A 6 21.37 0.23 -2.46
C LEU A 6 20.35 0.77 -1.43
N ARG A 7 20.38 0.23 -0.20
CA ARG A 7 19.64 0.76 0.94
C ARG A 7 20.58 0.89 2.15
N GLY A 8 20.83 2.12 2.61
CA GLY A 8 21.56 2.39 3.86
C GLY A 8 23.05 2.01 3.86
N GLY A 9 23.74 2.11 2.72
CA GLY A 9 25.18 1.84 2.61
C GLY A 9 25.57 0.35 2.53
N LYS A 10 24.61 -0.58 2.63
CA LYS A 10 24.81 -1.99 2.29
C LYS A 10 24.19 -2.30 0.93
N LYS A 11 25.01 -2.87 0.02
CA LYS A 11 24.55 -3.42 -1.26
C LYS A 11 23.79 -4.72 -0.98
N ILE A 12 22.53 -4.79 -1.37
CA ILE A 12 21.72 -6.01 -1.28
C ILE A 12 21.58 -6.53 -2.72
N ARG A 13 22.04 -7.76 -2.96
CA ARG A 13 21.93 -8.45 -4.25
C ARG A 13 20.71 -9.37 -4.20
N LEU A 14 19.65 -9.02 -4.92
CA LEU A 14 18.50 -9.90 -5.10
C LEU A 14 18.62 -10.62 -6.46
N GLU A 15 18.71 -11.95 -6.42
CA GLU A 15 18.50 -12.78 -7.59
C GLU A 15 17.00 -12.84 -7.90
N VAL A 16 16.58 -12.08 -8.90
CA VAL A 16 15.23 -12.21 -9.45
C VAL A 16 15.27 -13.33 -10.48
N ARG A 17 14.72 -14.49 -10.11
CA ARG A 17 14.29 -15.50 -11.08
C ARG A 17 12.99 -15.00 -11.70
N ILE A 18 13.07 -14.55 -12.95
CA ILE A 18 11.88 -14.29 -13.77
C ILE A 18 11.28 -15.67 -14.04
N ALA A 19 10.23 -16.03 -13.30
CA ALA A 19 9.45 -17.22 -13.58
C ALA A 19 8.36 -16.84 -14.57
N GLU A 20 8.46 -17.36 -15.78
CA GLU A 20 7.46 -17.24 -16.83
C GLU A 20 6.50 -18.45 -16.73
N ARG A 21 5.21 -18.14 -16.54
CA ARG A 21 4.00 -18.86 -16.99
C ARG A 21 3.78 -20.32 -16.57
N HIS A 22 2.80 -20.55 -15.69
CA HIS A 22 1.73 -21.55 -15.93
C HIS A 22 0.48 -21.27 -15.06
N ASP A 23 -0.70 -21.60 -15.59
CA ASP A 23 -2.08 -21.39 -15.13
C ASP A 23 -2.73 -20.02 -15.43
N GLU A 24 -3.55 -20.02 -16.48
CA GLU A 24 -4.55 -18.98 -16.73
C GLU A 24 -5.45 -18.77 -15.50
N ALA A 25 -5.77 -19.84 -14.76
CA ALA A 25 -6.49 -19.76 -13.48
C ALA A 25 -5.74 -18.95 -12.41
N SER A 26 -4.41 -19.07 -12.33
CA SER A 26 -3.57 -18.28 -11.44
C SER A 26 -3.46 -16.83 -11.91
N THR A 27 -3.50 -16.60 -13.23
CA THR A 27 -3.53 -15.24 -13.79
C THR A 27 -4.86 -14.55 -13.47
N TYR A 28 -6.00 -15.24 -13.55
CA TYR A 28 -7.29 -14.70 -13.11
C TYR A 28 -7.36 -14.52 -11.60
N ALA A 29 -6.75 -15.39 -10.79
CA ALA A 29 -6.67 -15.23 -9.33
C ALA A 29 -5.71 -14.10 -8.92
N GLU A 30 -4.61 -13.90 -9.64
CA GLU A 30 -3.68 -12.78 -9.49
C GLU A 30 -4.27 -11.46 -10.01
N LEU A 31 -5.07 -11.48 -11.06
CA LEU A 31 -5.81 -10.32 -11.57
C LEU A 31 -6.98 -9.97 -10.65
N ALA A 32 -7.76 -10.96 -10.22
CA ALA A 32 -8.82 -10.78 -9.22
C ALA A 32 -8.24 -10.24 -7.92
N SER A 33 -7.12 -10.79 -7.43
CA SER A 33 -6.46 -10.23 -6.24
C SER A 33 -5.83 -8.85 -6.51
N ARG A 34 -5.31 -8.55 -7.70
CA ARG A 34 -4.84 -7.19 -8.04
C ARG A 34 -5.99 -6.19 -8.09
N GLU A 35 -7.11 -6.52 -8.72
CA GLU A 35 -8.32 -5.68 -8.76
C GLU A 35 -8.96 -5.53 -7.37
N GLU A 36 -9.06 -6.63 -6.62
CA GLU A 36 -9.60 -6.62 -5.25
C GLU A 36 -8.73 -5.79 -4.29
N ASN A 37 -7.43 -5.69 -4.56
CA ASN A 37 -6.50 -4.88 -3.77
C ASN A 37 -6.32 -3.45 -4.33
N LEU A 38 -6.86 -3.13 -5.50
CA LEU A 38 -6.76 -1.79 -6.09
C LEU A 38 -7.68 -0.81 -5.36
N ILE A 39 -7.11 0.23 -4.76
CA ILE A 39 -7.85 1.40 -4.28
C ILE A 39 -7.70 2.48 -5.34
N ALA A 40 -8.64 2.53 -6.27
CA ALA A 40 -8.58 3.41 -7.44
C ALA A 40 -8.54 4.89 -7.05
N GLU A 41 -9.29 5.28 -6.03
CA GLU A 41 -9.36 6.66 -5.52
C GLU A 41 -8.02 7.18 -5.01
N LEU A 42 -7.14 6.27 -4.57
CA LEU A 42 -5.80 6.57 -4.07
C LEU A 42 -4.71 6.18 -5.08
N GLY A 43 -5.07 5.45 -6.14
CA GLY A 43 -4.16 4.89 -7.13
C GLY A 43 -3.08 3.99 -6.54
N ILE A 44 -3.46 3.11 -5.61
CA ILE A 44 -2.56 2.16 -4.95
C ILE A 44 -3.14 0.75 -4.93
N PHE A 45 -2.24 -0.23 -4.84
CA PHE A 45 -2.59 -1.57 -4.41
C PHE A 45 -2.33 -1.67 -2.91
N ALA A 46 -3.33 -2.13 -2.15
CA ALA A 46 -3.30 -2.16 -0.72
C ALA A 46 -3.85 -3.48 -0.17
N VAL A 47 -3.28 -3.96 0.93
CA VAL A 47 -3.67 -5.20 1.60
C VAL A 47 -3.82 -4.95 3.10
N ASP A 48 -4.58 -5.82 3.77
CA ASP A 48 -4.71 -5.77 5.22
C ASP A 48 -3.39 -6.10 5.92
N LEU A 49 -3.07 -5.34 6.97
CA LEU A 49 -1.92 -5.64 7.82
C LEU A 49 -2.26 -6.82 8.74
N THR A 50 -2.02 -8.03 8.24
CA THR A 50 -2.16 -9.26 9.02
C THR A 50 -1.05 -9.40 10.06
N PRO A 51 -1.24 -10.21 11.12
CA PRO A 51 -0.18 -10.48 12.10
C PRO A 51 1.12 -11.00 11.49
N ALA A 52 1.02 -11.94 10.53
CA ALA A 52 2.19 -12.49 9.84
C ALA A 52 2.96 -11.43 9.06
N LEU A 53 2.25 -10.52 8.38
CA LEU A 53 2.87 -9.44 7.62
C LEU A 53 3.50 -8.37 8.54
N ARG A 54 2.90 -8.14 9.71
CA ARG A 54 3.42 -7.24 10.72
C ARG A 54 4.78 -7.69 11.27
N GLU A 55 4.94 -8.98 11.54
CA GLU A 55 6.22 -9.55 12.00
C GLU A 55 7.33 -9.32 10.98
N GLN A 56 7.02 -9.45 9.69
CA GLN A 56 7.98 -9.22 8.61
C GLN A 56 8.35 -7.74 8.40
N LEU A 57 7.44 -6.83 8.76
CA LEU A 57 7.60 -5.38 8.59
C LEU A 57 8.12 -4.66 9.85
N ALA A 58 8.52 -5.39 10.90
CA ALA A 58 8.90 -4.84 12.19
C ALA A 58 9.93 -3.69 12.08
N PRO A 59 9.77 -2.58 12.84
CA PRO A 59 8.82 -2.38 13.95
C PRO A 59 7.58 -1.56 13.53
N ALA A 60 6.56 -2.20 12.99
CA ALA A 60 5.24 -1.59 12.78
C ALA A 60 4.60 -1.24 14.14
N ARG A 61 4.17 0.02 14.34
CA ARG A 61 3.78 0.52 15.67
C ARG A 61 2.33 0.30 16.07
N SER A 62 1.44 -0.07 15.14
CA SER A 62 0.02 -0.30 15.46
C SER A 62 -0.27 -1.75 15.82
N GLU A 63 -0.80 -1.97 17.03
CA GLU A 63 -1.33 -3.25 17.48
C GLU A 63 -2.76 -3.54 16.96
N THR A 64 -3.46 -2.51 16.47
CA THR A 64 -4.92 -2.57 16.19
C THR A 64 -5.28 -2.83 14.73
N GLY A 65 -4.29 -3.08 13.88
CA GLY A 65 -4.46 -3.25 12.43
C GLY A 65 -3.95 -2.05 11.63
N GLY A 66 -4.24 -2.05 10.34
CA GLY A 66 -3.80 -1.05 9.39
C GLY A 66 -3.84 -1.57 7.96
N VAL A 67 -3.60 -0.68 7.01
CA VAL A 67 -3.58 -1.00 5.58
C VAL A 67 -2.16 -0.84 5.06
N LEU A 68 -1.58 -1.90 4.53
CA LEU A 68 -0.27 -1.86 3.87
C LEU A 68 -0.43 -1.46 2.41
N VAL A 69 0.33 -0.46 2.00
CA VAL A 69 0.51 -0.12 0.59
C VAL A 69 1.51 -1.08 -0.03
N ALA A 70 1.03 -1.99 -0.88
CA ALA A 70 1.86 -2.99 -1.57
C ALA A 70 2.59 -2.38 -2.77
N ALA A 71 1.87 -1.57 -3.56
CA ALA A 71 2.41 -0.92 -4.75
C ALA A 71 1.60 0.32 -5.11
N ARG A 72 2.18 1.17 -5.96
CA ARG A 72 1.45 2.26 -6.62
C ARG A 72 0.89 1.76 -7.94
N HIS A 73 -0.27 2.27 -8.31
CA HIS A 73 -0.80 2.09 -9.66
C HIS A 73 -0.14 3.11 -10.60
N ALA A 74 0.43 2.64 -11.71
CA ALA A 74 1.29 3.45 -12.59
C ALA A 74 0.54 4.61 -13.28
N ASP A 75 -0.76 4.42 -13.55
CA ASP A 75 -1.62 5.41 -14.22
C ASP A 75 -2.40 6.30 -13.25
N SER A 76 -2.03 6.30 -11.97
CA SER A 76 -2.63 7.17 -10.94
C SER A 76 -2.25 8.63 -11.17
N ALA A 77 -3.16 9.58 -11.00
CA ALA A 77 -2.81 11.02 -11.00
C ALA A 77 -2.05 11.47 -9.72
N VAL A 78 -1.90 10.59 -8.73
CA VAL A 78 -1.39 10.90 -7.37
C VAL A 78 0.15 10.80 -7.27
N LEU A 79 0.88 11.03 -8.37
CA LEU A 79 2.25 10.49 -8.54
C LEU A 79 3.36 11.19 -7.73
N GLU A 80 3.25 12.48 -7.40
CA GLU A 80 4.44 13.21 -6.91
C GLU A 80 4.58 13.26 -5.37
N GLU A 81 3.48 13.33 -4.62
CA GLU A 81 3.53 13.49 -3.14
C GLU A 81 2.76 12.42 -2.34
N GLY A 82 2.27 11.37 -3.02
CA GLY A 82 1.39 10.37 -2.42
C GLY A 82 2.07 9.24 -1.63
N PHE A 83 1.38 8.11 -1.61
CA PHE A 83 1.82 6.88 -0.95
C PHE A 83 3.06 6.25 -1.61
N ARG A 84 3.76 5.42 -0.84
CA ARG A 84 4.88 4.59 -1.29
C ARG A 84 4.64 3.15 -0.85
N ALA A 85 5.20 2.21 -1.62
CA ALA A 85 5.22 0.81 -1.20
C ALA A 85 5.90 0.68 0.17
N GLY A 86 5.27 -0.07 1.07
CA GLY A 86 5.70 -0.22 2.46
C GLY A 86 5.10 0.79 3.43
N ASP A 87 4.28 1.74 2.98
CA ASP A 87 3.53 2.60 3.89
C ASP A 87 2.45 1.80 4.62
N LEU A 88 2.32 2.03 5.92
CA LEU A 88 1.22 1.51 6.72
C LEU A 88 0.25 2.64 7.06
N ILE A 89 -0.98 2.57 6.56
CA ILE A 89 -2.04 3.53 6.83
C ILE A 89 -2.77 3.11 8.10
N TYR A 90 -2.88 4.02 9.06
CA TYR A 90 -3.58 3.77 10.33
C TYR A 90 -4.85 4.60 10.50
N ALA A 91 -4.91 5.77 9.88
CA ALA A 91 -6.07 6.64 9.98
C ALA A 91 -6.17 7.57 8.78
N VAL A 92 -7.38 8.07 8.55
CA VAL A 92 -7.69 9.13 7.58
C VAL A 92 -8.58 10.16 8.25
N ASN A 93 -8.22 11.44 8.16
CA ASN A 93 -8.90 12.55 8.85
C ASN A 93 -9.16 12.25 10.34
N ARG A 94 -8.14 11.71 11.03
CA ARG A 94 -8.17 11.26 12.45
C ARG A 94 -9.12 10.10 12.75
N MET A 95 -9.76 9.51 11.74
CA MET A 95 -10.58 8.31 11.91
C MET A 95 -9.72 7.07 11.70
N PRO A 96 -9.64 6.15 12.67
CA PRO A 96 -8.88 4.92 12.53
C PRO A 96 -9.39 4.05 11.36
N VAL A 97 -8.46 3.38 10.70
CA VAL A 97 -8.74 2.44 9.60
C VAL A 97 -7.95 1.16 9.86
N ARG A 98 -8.67 0.05 10.03
CA ARG A 98 -8.07 -1.23 10.45
C ARG A 98 -7.78 -2.17 9.28
N ASN A 99 -8.47 -1.98 8.16
CA ASN A 99 -8.41 -2.85 6.99
C ASN A 99 -8.83 -2.08 5.73
N VAL A 100 -8.60 -2.68 4.57
CA VAL A 100 -8.89 -2.14 3.23
C VAL A 100 -10.39 -1.90 3.06
N ALA A 101 -11.25 -2.75 3.64
CA ALA A 101 -12.69 -2.58 3.56
C ALA A 101 -13.17 -1.29 4.25
N GLU A 102 -12.68 -1.01 5.46
CA GLU A 102 -12.94 0.23 6.19
C GLU A 102 -12.40 1.45 5.43
N LEU A 103 -11.19 1.34 4.85
CA LEU A 103 -10.60 2.40 4.04
C LEU A 103 -11.50 2.73 2.84
N ARG A 104 -11.92 1.71 2.08
CA ARG A 104 -12.84 1.88 0.95
C ARG A 104 -14.17 2.46 1.38
N ALA A 105 -14.75 1.98 2.48
CA ALA A 105 -16.00 2.50 3.02
C ALA A 105 -15.89 3.97 3.42
N PHE A 106 -14.73 4.41 3.92
CA PHE A 106 -14.47 5.81 4.19
C PHE A 106 -14.41 6.64 2.90
N LEU A 107 -13.63 6.19 1.92
CA LEU A 107 -13.39 6.91 0.66
C LEU A 107 -14.69 7.09 -0.14
N ARG A 108 -15.54 6.06 -0.22
CA ARG A 108 -16.84 6.13 -0.92
C ARG A 108 -17.81 7.18 -0.36
N LYS A 109 -17.60 7.65 0.88
CA LYS A 109 -18.43 8.69 1.51
C LYS A 109 -17.91 10.10 1.22
N GLN A 110 -16.73 10.22 0.65
CA GLN A 110 -16.11 11.50 0.32
C GLN A 110 -16.56 11.98 -1.04
N LYS A 111 -16.50 13.30 -1.24
CA LYS A 111 -16.77 13.92 -2.54
C LYS A 111 -15.46 14.03 -3.33
N SER A 112 -15.56 14.09 -4.65
CA SER A 112 -14.45 14.54 -5.51
C SER A 112 -13.96 15.92 -5.03
N GLY A 113 -12.64 16.11 -5.06
CA GLY A 113 -11.96 17.29 -4.52
C GLY A 113 -11.84 17.33 -2.99
N ALA A 114 -12.28 16.30 -2.26
CA ALA A 114 -12.11 16.26 -0.81
C ALA A 114 -10.62 16.11 -0.44
N ALA A 115 -10.11 17.04 0.37
CA ALA A 115 -8.78 16.93 0.95
C ALA A 115 -8.77 15.94 2.12
N LEU A 116 -7.93 14.92 2.02
CA LEU A 116 -7.79 13.85 2.98
C LEU A 116 -6.38 13.82 3.56
N ALA A 117 -6.27 13.73 4.88
CA ALA A 117 -5.02 13.59 5.61
C ALA A 117 -4.89 12.17 6.19
N PHE A 118 -3.93 11.42 5.69
CA PHE A 118 -3.65 10.04 6.08
C PHE A 118 -2.53 9.99 7.09
N GLN A 119 -2.79 9.38 8.25
CA GLN A 119 -1.73 9.02 9.18
C GLN A 119 -1.08 7.73 8.69
N VAL A 120 0.19 7.83 8.28
CA VAL A 120 0.97 6.71 7.76
C VAL A 120 2.22 6.48 8.58
N GLU A 121 2.66 5.23 8.67
CA GLU A 121 4.01 4.89 9.09
C GLU A 121 4.86 4.57 7.87
N ARG A 122 6.00 5.25 7.76
CA ARG A 122 6.99 5.05 6.70
C ARG A 122 8.37 4.95 7.32
N ASN A 123 9.03 3.81 7.12
CA ASN A 123 10.35 3.51 7.71
C ASN A 123 10.36 3.69 9.25
N GLY A 124 9.33 3.20 9.95
CA GLY A 124 9.22 3.25 11.42
C GLY A 124 8.88 4.63 11.99
N ARG A 125 8.56 5.62 11.14
CA ARG A 125 8.19 6.98 11.55
C ARG A 125 6.76 7.30 11.11
N LEU A 126 5.96 7.80 12.05
CA LEU A 126 4.63 8.34 11.76
C LEU A 126 4.74 9.67 11.00
N ARG A 127 3.91 9.83 9.97
CA ARG A 127 3.84 10.98 9.10
C ARG A 127 2.40 11.18 8.63
N PHE A 128 2.12 12.36 8.11
CA PHE A 128 0.89 12.62 7.37
C PHE A 128 1.18 12.66 5.88
N VAL A 129 0.31 12.02 5.10
CA VAL A 129 0.26 12.14 3.64
C VAL A 129 -1.09 12.79 3.32
N SER A 130 -1.06 13.90 2.60
CA SER A 130 -2.27 14.62 2.19
C SER A 130 -2.52 14.41 0.71
N LEU A 131 -3.76 14.21 0.33
CA LEU A 131 -4.18 14.07 -1.06
C LEU A 131 -5.61 14.53 -1.24
N GLU A 132 -5.88 15.10 -2.41
CA GLU A 132 -7.22 15.42 -2.86
C GLU A 132 -7.76 14.27 -3.69
N LEU A 133 -9.01 13.88 -3.44
CA LEU A 133 -9.66 12.89 -4.28
C LEU A 133 -9.93 13.46 -5.68
N PRO A 134 -9.74 12.67 -6.74
CA PRO A 134 -10.05 13.09 -8.10
C PRO A 134 -11.54 13.39 -8.29
#